data_AF-A0A4Y6R1H5-F1
#
_entry.id   AF-A0A4Y6R1H5-F1
#
_cell.length_a   1.000
_cell.length_b   1.000
_cell.length_c   1.000
_cell.angle_alpha   90.00
_cell.angle_beta   90.00
_cell.angle_gamma   90.00
#
_symmetry.space_group_name_H-M   'P 1'
#
loop_
_entity.id
_entity.type
_entity.pdbx_description
1 polymer ?
#
loop_
_entity_poly.entity_id
_entity_poly.type
_entity_poly.pdbx_seq_one_letter_code
_entity_poly.pdbx_strand_id
1 'polypeptide(L)'
;MDPVRSPRELVDRYVAGVLPDAVRTAGIEVGSQPPAGLEVVTRSTATDSYTFLINHTDADAEYPATGRDLLAGGHISGTAVILAGTVCVIHTRGEAS
;
A
#
# COMPACT_ATOMS: atom_id res chain seq x y z
N MET A 1 -37.45 -6.85 7.38
CA MET A 1 -37.36 -6.21 6.06
C MET A 1 -35.89 -5.94 5.82
N ASP A 2 -35.23 -6.79 5.04
CA ASP A 2 -33.82 -6.62 4.68
C ASP A 2 -33.75 -5.46 3.66
N PRO A 3 -32.99 -4.38 3.90
CA PRO A 3 -32.92 -3.29 2.94
C PRO A 3 -32.40 -3.81 1.60
N VAL A 4 -33.12 -3.51 0.51
CA VAL A 4 -32.67 -3.81 -0.85
C VAL A 4 -31.34 -3.07 -1.08
N ARG A 5 -30.24 -3.82 -1.12
CA ARG A 5 -28.92 -3.27 -1.40
C ARG A 5 -28.87 -2.71 -2.81
N SER A 6 -28.13 -1.62 -2.99
CA SER A 6 -27.95 -1.00 -4.29
C SER A 6 -27.18 -1.93 -5.24
N PRO A 7 -27.37 -1.82 -6.56
CA PRO A 7 -26.60 -2.58 -7.54
C PRO A 7 -25.07 -2.43 -7.40
N ARG A 8 -24.59 -1.25 -6.95
CA ARG A 8 -23.17 -1.00 -6.72
C ARG A 8 -22.62 -1.84 -5.57
N GLU A 9 -23.32 -1.87 -4.44
CA GLU A 9 -22.90 -2.68 -3.28
C GLU A 9 -22.86 -4.18 -3.58
N LEU A 10 -23.72 -4.66 -4.49
CA LEU A 10 -23.70 -6.05 -4.95
C LEU A 10 -22.47 -6.33 -5.83
N VAL A 11 -22.12 -5.41 -6.72
CA VAL A 11 -20.92 -5.52 -7.58
C VAL A 11 -19.65 -5.45 -6.74
N ASP A 12 -19.55 -4.51 -5.80
CA ASP A 12 -18.37 -4.38 -4.94
C ASP A 12 -18.14 -5.65 -4.12
N ARG A 13 -19.21 -6.26 -3.59
CA ARG A 13 -19.13 -7.55 -2.89
C ARG A 13 -18.69 -8.68 -3.82
N TYR A 14 -19.16 -8.68 -5.06
CA TYR A 14 -18.77 -9.68 -6.04
C TYR A 14 -17.28 -9.54 -6.40
N VAL A 15 -16.81 -8.32 -6.68
CA VAL A 15 -15.40 -8.02 -6.96
C VAL A 15 -14.51 -8.38 -5.77
N ALA A 16 -14.93 -8.05 -4.54
CA ALA A 16 -14.20 -8.40 -3.33
C ALA A 16 -14.05 -9.92 -3.12
N GLY A 17 -14.96 -10.73 -3.66
CA GLY A 17 -14.86 -12.18 -3.66
C GLY A 17 -13.95 -12.73 -4.77
N VAL A 18 -14.06 -12.20 -5.99
CA VAL A 18 -13.37 -12.73 -7.17
C VAL A 18 -11.90 -12.32 -7.25
N LEU A 19 -11.57 -11.09 -6.84
CA LEU A 19 -10.22 -10.56 -7.00
C LEU A 19 -9.17 -11.34 -6.19
N PRO A 20 -9.38 -11.69 -4.90
CA PRO A 20 -8.43 -12.50 -4.15
C PRO A 20 -8.14 -13.86 -4.79
N ASP A 21 -9.16 -14.50 -5.36
CA ASP A 21 -9.00 -15.81 -6.01
C ASP A 21 -8.24 -15.71 -7.33
N ALA A 22 -8.49 -14.66 -8.11
CA ALA A 22 -7.72 -14.37 -9.31
C ALA A 22 -6.23 -14.10 -8.99
N VAL A 23 -5.95 -13.32 -7.96
CA VAL A 23 -4.58 -13.01 -7.49
C VAL A 23 -3.85 -14.29 -7.05
N ARG A 24 -4.50 -15.14 -6.25
CA ARG A 24 -3.93 -16.44 -5.84
C ARG A 24 -3.67 -17.36 -7.03
N THR A 25 -4.63 -17.44 -7.96
CA THR A 25 -4.52 -18.29 -9.16
C THR A 25 -3.36 -17.84 -10.05
N ALA A 26 -3.10 -16.53 -10.12
CA ALA A 26 -1.97 -15.97 -10.85
C ALA A 26 -0.62 -16.17 -10.17
N GLY A 27 -0.58 -16.76 -8.96
CA GLY A 27 0.65 -16.95 -8.19
C GLY A 27 1.26 -15.64 -7.67
N ILE A 28 0.46 -14.57 -7.59
CA ILE A 28 0.91 -13.27 -7.11
C ILE A 28 0.94 -13.29 -5.58
N GLU A 29 2.09 -12.97 -5.00
CA GLU A 29 2.23 -12.83 -3.56
C GLU A 29 1.47 -11.58 -3.08
N VAL A 30 0.58 -11.78 -2.10
CA VAL A 30 -0.17 -10.70 -1.49
C VAL A 30 0.63 -10.16 -0.32
N GLY A 31 1.14 -8.93 -0.47
CA GLY A 31 1.79 -8.21 0.62
C GLY A 31 0.84 -7.90 1.78
N SER A 32 1.40 -7.40 2.89
CA SER A 32 0.60 -6.94 4.03
C SER A 32 -0.37 -5.84 3.60
N GLN A 33 -1.63 -5.98 4.00
CA GLN A 33 -2.63 -4.94 3.76
C GLN A 33 -2.22 -3.66 4.51
N PRO A 34 -2.16 -2.50 3.85
CA PRO A 34 -1.88 -1.24 4.52
C PRO A 34 -3.05 -0.80 5.42
N PRO A 35 -2.82 0.10 6.39
CA PRO A 35 -3.89 0.78 7.11
C PRO A 35 -4.93 1.37 6.17
N ALA A 36 -6.19 1.41 6.61
CA ALA A 36 -7.27 2.01 5.82
C ALA A 36 -6.94 3.47 5.47
N GLY A 37 -7.07 3.84 4.20
CA GLY A 37 -6.75 5.18 3.70
C GLY A 37 -5.28 5.43 3.43
N LEU A 38 -4.38 4.49 3.75
CA LEU A 38 -2.99 4.53 3.29
C LEU A 38 -2.86 3.75 1.97
N GLU A 39 -2.49 4.45 0.90
CA GLU A 39 -2.14 3.86 -0.38
C GLU A 39 -0.64 3.57 -0.43
N VAL A 40 -0.30 2.36 -0.91
CA VAL A 40 1.08 1.90 -1.03
C VAL A 40 1.34 1.44 -2.46
N VAL A 41 2.30 2.09 -3.13
CA VAL A 41 2.69 1.76 -4.50
C VAL A 41 4.21 1.61 -4.56
N THR A 42 4.69 0.50 -5.10
CA THR A 42 6.13 0.29 -5.30
C THR A 42 6.46 0.28 -6.79
N ARG A 43 7.48 1.06 -7.16
CA ARG A 43 8.10 1.04 -8.49
C ARG A 43 9.53 0.55 -8.35
N SER A 44 9.89 -0.45 -9.14
CA SER A 44 11.22 -1.05 -9.06
C SER A 44 11.95 -0.99 -10.40
N THR A 45 13.27 -0.86 -10.33
CA THR A 45 14.23 -1.11 -11.40
C THR A 45 14.96 -2.42 -11.10
N ALA A 46 16.00 -2.74 -11.88
CA ALA A 46 16.85 -3.90 -11.59
C ALA A 46 17.62 -3.77 -10.25
N THR A 47 17.86 -2.54 -9.77
CA THR A 47 18.74 -2.28 -8.62
C THR A 47 18.09 -1.46 -7.51
N ASP A 48 16.94 -0.86 -7.76
CA ASP A 48 16.33 0.11 -6.86
C ASP A 48 14.83 -0.12 -6.75
N SER A 49 14.27 0.14 -5.58
CA SER A 49 12.83 0.18 -5.35
C SER A 49 12.45 1.49 -4.68
N TYR A 50 11.31 2.03 -5.11
CA TYR A 50 10.73 3.27 -4.63
C TYR A 50 9.31 3.00 -4.19
N THR A 51 9.07 3.03 -2.87
CA THR A 51 7.76 2.82 -2.27
C THR A 51 7.14 4.15 -1.89
N PHE A 52 6.03 4.48 -2.52
CA PHE A 52 5.21 5.65 -2.27
C PHE A 52 4.17 5.29 -1.22
N LEU A 53 4.14 6.05 -0.13
CA LEU A 53 3.18 5.94 0.95
C LEU A 53 2.34 7.22 0.94
N ILE A 54 1.08 7.13 0.52
CA ILE A 54 0.19 8.28 0.34
C ILE A 54 -0.93 8.17 1.36
N ASN A 55 -0.92 9.03 2.37
CA ASN A 55 -1.93 9.04 3.42
C ASN A 55 -3.09 9.96 3.02
N HIS A 56 -4.21 9.35 2.63
CA HIS A 56 -5.43 10.07 2.24
C HIS A 56 -6.30 10.49 3.44
N THR A 57 -5.88 10.18 4.66
CA THR A 57 -6.65 10.44 5.89
C THR A 57 -6.22 11.73 6.57
N ASP A 58 -7.01 12.17 7.55
CA ASP A 58 -6.74 13.30 8.44
C ASP A 58 -6.04 12.87 9.75
N ALA A 59 -5.59 11.61 9.83
CA ALA A 59 -4.82 11.07 10.95
C ALA A 59 -3.45 10.57 10.48
N ASP A 60 -2.48 10.51 11.39
CA ASP A 60 -1.17 9.93 11.08
C ASP A 60 -1.29 8.41 10.83
N ALA A 61 -0.51 7.92 9.87
CA ALA A 61 -0.46 6.49 9.52
C ALA A 61 0.94 5.93 9.76
N GLU A 62 1.00 4.65 10.13
CA GLU A 62 2.25 3.90 10.29
C GLU A 62 2.34 2.78 9.25
N TYR A 63 3.52 2.59 8.68
CA TYR A 63 3.76 1.53 7.71
C TYR A 63 5.15 0.90 7.89
N PRO A 64 5.28 -0.44 7.94
CA PRO A 64 6.58 -1.09 8.00
C PRO A 64 7.43 -0.77 6.78
N ALA A 65 8.56 -0.10 6.99
CA ALA A 65 9.47 0.28 5.92
C ALA A 65 10.90 0.44 6.45
N THR A 66 11.87 0.14 5.61
CA THR A 66 13.29 0.45 5.85
C THR A 66 13.84 1.04 4.57
N GLY A 67 14.64 2.10 4.67
CA GLY A 67 15.19 2.77 3.49
C GLY A 67 15.40 4.26 3.73
N ARG A 68 15.68 5.01 2.66
CA ARG A 68 15.82 6.47 2.73
C ARG A 68 14.53 7.15 2.34
N ASP A 69 14.00 8.03 3.19
CA ASP A 69 12.96 8.96 2.81
C ASP A 69 13.56 10.01 1.87
N LEU A 70 13.08 10.06 0.63
CA LEU A 70 13.58 10.99 -0.38
C LEU A 70 13.02 12.41 -0.21
N LEU A 71 11.90 12.58 0.50
CA LEU A 71 11.27 13.88 0.73
C LEU A 71 11.81 14.53 2.00
N ALA A 72 11.91 13.78 3.10
CA ALA A 72 12.49 14.26 4.36
C ALA A 72 14.03 14.14 4.42
N GLY A 73 14.61 13.28 3.58
CA GLY A 73 16.06 13.08 3.46
C GLY A 73 16.68 12.09 4.47
N GLY A 74 15.93 11.67 5.48
CA GLY A 74 16.37 10.79 6.58
C GLY A 74 16.31 9.29 6.26
N HIS A 75 16.96 8.47 7.09
CA HIS A 75 16.86 7.01 7.01
C HIS A 75 15.77 6.51 7.97
N ILE A 76 14.93 5.62 7.47
CA ILE A 76 13.88 4.93 8.22
C ILE A 76 14.34 3.50 8.49
N SER A 77 14.21 3.06 9.74
CA SER A 77 14.50 1.70 10.17
C SER A 77 13.28 1.12 10.88
N GLY A 78 12.61 0.17 10.24
CA GLY A 78 11.45 -0.54 10.78
C GLY A 78 10.10 0.07 10.39
N THR A 79 9.82 1.31 10.79
CA THR A 79 8.49 1.92 10.62
C THR A 79 8.58 3.36 10.10
N ALA A 80 7.86 3.65 9.02
CA ALA A 80 7.63 5.00 8.54
C ALA A 80 6.35 5.57 9.19
N VAL A 81 6.43 6.81 9.67
CA VAL A 81 5.26 7.60 10.11
C VAL A 81 4.92 8.60 9.02
N ILE A 82 3.70 8.55 8.51
CA ILE A 82 3.20 9.39 7.43
C ILE A 82 2.11 10.28 8.01
N LEU A 83 2.43 11.57 8.14
CA LEU A 83 1.51 12.54 8.72
C LEU A 83 0.21 12.61 7.92
N ALA A 84 -0.87 13.00 8.60
CA ALA A 84 -2.17 13.26 8.00
C ALA A 84 -2.08 14.04 6.66
N GLY A 85 -2.68 13.50 5.59
CA GLY A 85 -2.73 14.14 4.28
C GLY A 85 -1.39 14.28 3.54
N THR A 86 -0.31 13.64 4.01
CA THR A 86 1.03 13.77 3.44
C THR A 86 1.48 12.51 2.69
N VAL A 87 2.67 12.62 2.07
CA VAL A 87 3.31 11.56 1.30
C VAL A 87 4.72 11.31 1.85
N CYS A 88 5.12 10.05 1.87
CA CYS A 88 6.51 9.62 2.12
C CYS A 88 6.99 8.74 0.95
N VAL A 89 8.24 8.90 0.54
CA VAL A 89 8.84 8.10 -0.56
C VAL A 89 10.09 7.39 -0.06
N ILE A 90 10.00 6.07 0.10
CA ILE A 90 11.08 5.24 0.59
C ILE A 90 11.87 4.67 -0.58
N HIS A 91 13.16 4.98 -0.62
CA HIS A 91 14.12 4.34 -1.51
C HIS A 91 14.84 3.21 -0.80
N THR A 92 14.85 2.04 -1.43
CA THR A 92 15.73 0.92 -1.11
C THR A 92 16.53 0.51 -2.32
N ARG A 93 17.75 0.06 -2.08
CA ARG A 93 18.55 -0.62 -3.10
C ARG A 93 18.25 -2.11 -3.02
N GLY A 94 17.91 -2.74 -4.14
CA GLY A 94 17.85 -4.19 -4.25
C GLY A 94 19.25 -4.79 -4.07
N GLU A 95 19.33 -5.98 -3.50
CA GLU A 95 20.58 -6.73 -3.50
C GLU A 95 20.99 -7.01 -4.96
N ALA A 96 22.29 -6.90 -5.26
CA ALA A 96 22.77 -7.27 -6.59
C ALA A 96 22.57 -8.78 -6.76
N SER A 97 21.64 -9.18 -7.63
CA SER A 97 21.53 -10.57 -8.11
C SER A 97 22.80 -11.04 -8.79
#